data_AF-A0A1I7Y893-F1
#
_entry.id   AF-A0A1I7Y893-F1
#
_cell.length_a   1.000
_cell.length_b   1.000
_cell.length_c   1.000
_cell.angle_alpha   90.00
_cell.angle_beta   90.00
_cell.angle_gamma   90.00
#
_symmetry.space_group_name_H-M   'P 1'
#
loop_
_entity.id
_entity.type
_entity.pdbx_description
1 polymer ?
#
loop_
_entity_poly.entity_id
_entity_poly.type
_entity_poly.pdbx_seq_one_letter_code
_entity_poly.pdbx_strand_id
1 'polypeptide(L)'
;MCYKYVKERRTVYYSAYFCGTEEAYLAAFKTKHISAVVFSYTSTLAPQGIKLHCWKDMPWIGAYSSTGSSNWTLEWSWSDHSGVINTFWCDGEPQSQRNKANSPV
;
A
#
# COMPACT_ATOMS: atom_id res chain seq x y z
N MET A 1 0.55 11.86 -13.78
CA MET A 1 0.53 10.54 -13.10
C MET A 1 -0.92 10.11 -13.03
N CYS A 2 -1.21 8.88 -13.46
CA CYS A 2 -2.58 8.34 -13.49
C CYS A 2 -2.70 7.21 -12.45
N TYR A 3 -3.87 7.06 -11.86
CA TYR A 3 -4.16 6.02 -10.87
C TYR A 3 -5.40 5.24 -11.29
N LYS A 4 -5.38 3.92 -11.07
CA LYS A 4 -6.50 3.00 -11.33
C LYS A 4 -6.80 2.28 -10.03
N TYR A 5 -8.03 2.41 -9.54
CA TYR A 5 -8.51 1.57 -8.43
C TYR A 5 -8.99 0.23 -8.98
N VAL A 6 -8.53 -0.85 -8.37
CA VAL A 6 -8.85 -2.22 -8.78
C VAL A 6 -9.59 -2.89 -7.63
N LYS A 7 -10.83 -3.31 -7.87
CA LYS A 7 -11.73 -3.79 -6.82
C LYS A 7 -11.47 -5.26 -6.46
N GLU A 8 -10.96 -6.08 -7.37
CA GLU A 8 -10.83 -7.50 -7.07
C GLU A 8 -9.68 -7.76 -6.09
N ARG A 9 -9.98 -8.56 -5.07
CA ARG A 9 -9.04 -8.90 -4.00
C ARG A 9 -7.93 -9.79 -4.56
N ARG A 10 -6.69 -9.38 -4.33
CA ARG A 10 -5.47 -10.09 -4.72
C ARG A 10 -4.46 -10.00 -3.58
N THR A 11 -3.47 -10.89 -3.55
CA THR A 11 -2.30 -10.71 -2.70
C THR A 11 -1.47 -9.53 -3.22
N VAL A 12 -0.55 -9.00 -2.41
CA VAL A 12 0.36 -7.92 -2.86
C VAL A 12 1.17 -8.34 -4.09
N TYR A 13 1.61 -9.60 -4.16
CA TYR A 13 2.35 -10.16 -5.28
C TYR A 13 1.53 -10.15 -6.58
N TYR A 14 0.30 -10.70 -6.56
CA TYR A 14 -0.55 -10.71 -7.75
C TYR A 14 -1.03 -9.32 -8.15
N SER A 15 -1.14 -8.39 -7.20
CA SER A 15 -1.46 -6.99 -7.49
C SER A 15 -0.30 -6.30 -8.22
N ALA A 16 0.94 -6.51 -7.78
CA ALA A 16 2.13 -6.01 -8.48
C ALA A 16 2.28 -6.60 -9.87
N TYR A 17 2.05 -7.92 -10.02
CA TYR A 17 2.06 -8.58 -11.33
C TYR A 17 1.03 -7.96 -12.29
N PHE A 18 -0.22 -7.77 -11.83
CA PHE A 18 -1.28 -7.14 -12.62
C PHE A 18 -0.91 -5.72 -13.06
N CYS A 19 -0.35 -4.90 -12.16
CA CYS A 19 0.15 -3.58 -12.53
C CYS A 19 1.21 -3.68 -13.63
N GLY A 20 2.15 -4.63 -13.53
CA GLY A 20 3.17 -4.87 -14.54
C GLY A 20 2.59 -5.24 -15.92
N THR A 21 1.50 -6.01 -15.97
CA THR A 21 0.81 -6.32 -17.25
C THR A 21 0.13 -5.11 -17.89
N GLU A 22 -0.05 -4.03 -17.13
CA GLU A 22 -0.64 -2.76 -17.58
C GLU A 22 0.43 -1.67 -17.73
N GLU A 23 1.72 -2.05 -17.83
CA GLU A 23 2.87 -1.12 -17.90
C GLU A 23 2.90 -0.12 -16.72
N ALA A 24 2.43 -0.56 -15.55
CA ALA A 24 2.27 0.25 -14.36
C ALA A 24 2.93 -0.39 -13.13
N TYR A 25 2.91 0.34 -12.01
CA TYR A 25 3.38 -0.13 -10.70
C TYR A 25 2.27 0.03 -9.67
N LEU A 26 2.40 -0.69 -8.54
CA LEU A 26 1.62 -0.35 -7.36
C LEU A 26 1.89 1.10 -6.97
N ALA A 27 0.83 1.78 -6.52
CA ALA A 27 0.87 3.23 -6.34
C ALA A 27 1.93 3.67 -5.30
N ALA A 28 2.70 4.69 -5.66
CA ALA A 28 3.66 5.36 -4.79
C ALA A 28 3.19 6.77 -4.44
N PHE A 29 3.00 7.06 -3.15
CA PHE A 29 2.50 8.35 -2.69
C PHE A 29 3.62 9.21 -2.13
N LYS A 30 4.19 10.06 -2.98
CA LYS A 30 5.39 10.86 -2.65
C LYS A 30 5.09 12.11 -1.83
N THR A 31 3.83 12.53 -1.77
CA THR A 31 3.40 13.74 -1.05
C THR A 31 2.12 13.49 -0.27
N LYS A 32 1.92 14.26 0.79
CA LYS A 32 0.68 14.24 1.59
C LYS A 32 -0.53 14.59 0.73
N HIS A 33 -0.35 15.51 -0.23
CA HIS A 33 -1.40 15.93 -1.15
C HIS A 33 -1.86 14.78 -2.05
N ILE A 34 -0.92 14.07 -2.70
CA ILE A 34 -1.23 12.90 -3.53
C ILE A 34 -1.91 11.81 -2.70
N SER A 35 -1.40 11.53 -1.50
CA SER A 35 -1.99 10.56 -0.58
C SER A 35 -3.45 10.89 -0.27
N ALA A 36 -3.73 12.16 0.05
CA ALA A 36 -5.08 12.62 0.37
C ALA A 36 -6.04 12.54 -0.82
N VAL A 37 -5.59 12.89 -2.04
CA VAL A 37 -6.40 12.82 -3.26
C VAL A 37 -6.77 11.37 -3.59
N VAL A 38 -5.80 10.45 -3.58
CA VAL A 38 -6.05 9.03 -3.88
C VAL A 38 -6.90 8.38 -2.80
N PHE A 39 -6.68 8.70 -1.52
CA PHE A 39 -7.52 8.22 -0.43
C PHE A 39 -8.96 8.72 -0.54
N SER A 40 -9.15 9.99 -0.89
CA SER A 40 -10.49 10.57 -1.11
C SER A 40 -11.18 9.94 -2.33
N TYR A 41 -10.45 9.63 -3.39
CA TYR A 41 -11.02 8.96 -4.57
C TYR A 41 -11.38 7.49 -4.29
N THR A 42 -10.52 6.76 -3.57
CA THR A 42 -10.80 5.37 -3.20
C THR A 42 -11.98 5.28 -2.22
N SER A 43 -12.15 6.26 -1.33
CA SER A 43 -13.31 6.31 -0.42
C SER A 43 -14.64 6.54 -1.13
N THR A 44 -14.66 7.23 -2.28
CA THR A 44 -15.88 7.43 -3.07
C THR A 44 -16.22 6.24 -3.97
N LEU A 45 -15.22 5.47 -4.41
CA LEU A 45 -15.41 4.26 -5.22
C LEU A 45 -15.71 3.00 -4.39
N ALA A 46 -15.27 3.00 -3.15
CA ALA A 46 -15.64 1.99 -2.18
C ALA A 46 -17.18 1.99 -2.03
N PRO A 47 -17.87 0.84 -2.16
CA PRO A 47 -19.33 0.80 -2.06
C PRO A 47 -19.79 1.50 -0.78
N GLN A 48 -20.83 2.33 -0.89
CA GLN A 48 -21.41 3.09 0.23
C GLN A 48 -21.62 2.16 1.42
N GLY A 49 -20.71 2.20 2.39
CA GLY A 49 -20.60 1.18 3.43
C GLY A 49 -19.18 0.90 3.92
N ILE A 50 -18.15 1.17 3.10
CA ILE A 50 -16.77 1.26 3.61
C ILE A 50 -16.62 2.62 4.30
N LYS A 51 -17.11 2.69 5.52
CA LYS A 51 -16.64 3.71 6.45
C LYS A 51 -15.17 3.40 6.73
N LEU A 52 -14.26 4.26 6.28
CA LEU A 52 -12.82 4.20 6.57
C LEU A 52 -12.46 4.34 8.06
N HIS A 53 -13.46 4.30 8.96
CA HIS A 53 -13.28 4.20 10.42
C HIS A 53 -12.75 2.84 10.89
N CYS A 54 -12.58 1.87 9.99
CA CYS A 54 -11.98 0.58 10.29
C CYS A 54 -11.00 0.25 9.15
N TRP A 55 -9.89 -0.42 9.47
CA TRP A 55 -8.90 -0.97 8.53
C TRP A 55 -9.47 -2.08 7.61
N LYS A 56 -10.74 -1.98 7.23
CA LYS A 56 -11.48 -2.95 6.43
C LYS A 56 -11.31 -2.58 4.96
N ASP A 57 -10.94 -3.56 4.15
CA ASP A 57 -10.78 -3.42 2.68
C ASP A 57 -9.71 -2.40 2.26
N MET A 58 -8.48 -2.55 2.80
CA MET A 58 -7.32 -1.75 2.40
C MET A 58 -6.80 -2.14 1.01
N PRO A 59 -6.66 -1.19 0.07
CA PRO A 59 -5.97 -1.46 -1.19
C PRO A 59 -4.46 -1.63 -0.97
N TRP A 60 -3.84 -2.49 -1.77
CA TRP A 60 -2.39 -2.59 -1.81
C TRP A 60 -1.78 -1.33 -2.45
N ILE A 61 -0.69 -0.85 -1.85
CA ILE A 61 0.17 0.20 -2.37
C ILE A 61 1.61 -0.33 -2.50
N GLY A 62 2.47 0.40 -3.19
CA GLY A 62 3.82 -0.05 -3.53
C GLY A 62 4.84 0.04 -2.39
N ALA A 63 4.42 0.32 -1.15
CA ALA A 63 5.34 0.46 -0.02
C ALA A 63 5.81 -0.90 0.46
N TYR A 64 7.12 -1.13 0.53
CA TYR A 64 7.70 -2.34 1.09
C TYR A 64 8.94 -2.03 1.92
N SER A 65 9.30 -2.95 2.82
CA SER A 65 10.57 -2.94 3.55
C SER A 65 11.28 -4.28 3.35
N SER A 66 12.56 -4.22 3.03
CA SER A 66 13.42 -5.39 2.84
C SER A 66 14.21 -5.76 4.09
N THR A 67 14.26 -4.90 5.12
CA THR A 67 15.03 -5.16 6.33
C THR A 67 14.27 -6.08 7.29
N GLY A 68 14.80 -7.30 7.46
CA GLY A 68 14.32 -8.25 8.44
C GLY A 68 14.75 -7.87 9.85
N SER A 69 13.77 -7.54 10.69
CA SER A 69 13.72 -7.62 12.16
C SER A 69 15.06 -7.71 12.92
N SER A 70 15.46 -6.61 13.56
CA SER A 70 16.10 -6.62 14.90
C SER A 70 16.42 -5.20 15.39
N ASN A 71 16.64 -4.25 14.47
CA ASN A 71 16.81 -2.84 14.79
C ASN A 71 15.59 -2.05 14.29
N TRP A 72 15.06 -1.20 15.15
CA TRP A 72 13.78 -0.49 15.07
C TRP A 72 13.64 0.52 13.91
N THR A 73 14.52 0.46 12.91
CA THR A 73 14.50 1.30 11.72
C THR A 73 14.23 0.44 10.50
N LEU A 74 12.96 0.21 10.21
CA LEU A 74 12.54 -0.35 8.92
C LEU A 74 12.85 0.67 7.83
N GLU A 75 13.70 0.29 6.87
CA GLU A 75 13.91 1.09 5.67
C GLU A 75 12.80 0.76 4.68
N TRP A 76 12.03 1.77 4.31
CA TRP A 76 10.90 1.62 3.41
C TRP A 76 11.25 2.17 2.03
N SER A 77 10.81 1.46 0.99
CA SER A 77 10.99 1.81 -0.42
C SER A 77 9.72 1.63 -1.22
N TRP A 78 9.59 2.35 -2.33
CA TRP A 78 8.50 2.17 -3.29
C TRP A 78 8.85 1.15 -4.37
N SER A 79 7.89 0.30 -4.73
CA SER A 79 8.04 -0.71 -5.78
C SER A 79 8.27 -0.15 -7.19
N ASP A 80 8.04 1.15 -7.39
CA ASP A 80 8.34 1.87 -8.65
C ASP A 80 9.77 2.45 -8.68
N HIS A 81 10.61 2.09 -7.71
CA HIS A 81 12.00 2.54 -7.56
C HIS A 81 12.18 4.06 -7.36
N SER A 82 11.12 4.78 -7.01
CA SER A 82 11.14 6.24 -6.97
C SER A 82 11.79 6.88 -5.73
N GLY A 83 12.50 6.10 -4.92
CA GLY A 83 13.27 6.59 -3.77
C GLY A 83 12.67 6.26 -2.40
N VAL A 84 13.27 6.85 -1.36
CA VAL A 84 12.96 6.62 0.07
C VAL A 84 11.56 7.15 0.40
N ILE A 85 10.77 6.36 1.13
CA ILE A 85 9.40 6.75 1.48
C ILE A 85 9.40 7.87 2.54
N ASN A 86 8.78 9.01 2.21
CA ASN A 86 8.30 9.95 3.22
C ASN A 86 6.95 9.41 3.72
N THR A 87 6.98 8.65 4.81
CA THR A 87 5.84 7.83 5.22
C THR A 87 4.78 8.68 5.93
N PHE A 88 3.53 8.55 5.49
CA PHE A 88 2.35 9.14 6.14
C PHE A 88 1.56 8.06 6.85
N TRP A 89 2.24 7.27 7.69
CA TRP A 89 1.61 6.19 8.43
C TRP A 89 0.47 6.73 9.31
N CYS A 90 -0.57 5.91 9.47
CA CYS A 90 -1.52 6.13 10.54
C CYS A 90 -0.81 5.95 11.90
N ASP A 91 -1.32 6.62 12.92
CA ASP A 91 -0.77 6.51 14.28
C ASP A 91 -0.69 5.03 14.70
N GLY A 92 0.49 4.59 15.12
CA GLY A 92 0.79 3.20 15.50
C GLY A 92 1.33 2.31 14.38
N GLU A 93 1.34 2.74 13.12
CA GLU A 93 2.03 2.03 12.02
C GLU A 93 3.43 2.61 11.76
N PRO A 94 4.38 1.81 11.22
CA PRO A 94 4.28 0.40 10.87
C PRO A 94 4.52 -0.52 12.08
N GLN A 95 3.60 -1.45 12.35
CA GLN A 95 3.71 -2.36 13.51
C GLN A 95 3.57 -3.85 13.18
N SER A 96 3.17 -4.19 11.95
CA SER A 96 3.09 -5.59 11.54
C SER A 96 4.50 -6.19 11.39
N GLN A 97 4.99 -6.79 12.48
CA GLN A 97 6.15 -7.67 12.40
C GLN A 97 5.83 -8.82 11.43
N ARG A 98 6.84 -9.31 10.71
CA ARG A 98 6.77 -10.58 9.98
C ARG A 98 6.56 -11.71 10.98
N ASN A 99 5.33 -11.90 11.47
CA ASN A 99 4.96 -13.10 12.20
C ASN A 99 5.15 -14.27 11.24
N LYS A 100 6.26 -15.00 11.42
CA LYS A 100 6.50 -16.32 10.84
C LYS A 100 5.44 -17.29 11.39
N ALA A 101 4.23 -17.21 10.89
CA ALA A 101 3.21 -18.26 10.93
C ALA A 101 1.99 -17.74 10.18
N ASN A 102 1.65 -18.38 9.06
CA ASN A 102 0.32 -18.35 8.44
C ASN A 102 0.01 -17.27 7.38
N SER A 103 0.97 -16.85 6.57
CA SER A 103 0.63 -16.40 5.21
C SER A 103 0.89 -17.55 4.24
N PRO A 104 -0.16 -18.22 3.71
CA PRO A 104 0.02 -19.19 2.65
C PRO A 104 0.48 -18.43 1.39
N VAL A 105 1.58 -18.91 0.83
CA VAL A 105 2.05 -18.60 -0.52
C VAL A 105 1.00 -19.08 -1.52
#